data_AF-A0A7C3UU72-F1
#
_entry.id   AF-A0A7C3UU72-F1
#
_cell.length_a   1.000
_cell.length_b   1.000
_cell.length_c   1.000
_cell.angle_alpha   90.00
_cell.angle_beta   90.00
_cell.angle_gamma   90.00
#
_symmetry.space_group_name_H-M   'P 1'
#
loop_
_entity.id
_entity.type
_entity.pdbx_description
1 polymer ?
#
loop_
_entity_poly.entity_id
_entity_poly.type
_entity_poly.pdbx_seq_one_letter_code
_entity_poly.pdbx_strand_id
1 'polypeptide(L)'
;MEPILVRSLKHLRKTKGSLTAKSLAETLGEDHSHVEKALEGLFAKGFLKKEGEHYRYVASRKNEALLRKLFHVYERVASRPKIDKLVRGLLAPELPFYFKDPFLSPYFLFHLPSFVRILKAEGFYKEEIKSFLEEEMKKGWMGKFEFYFGSKEEISWPSPMVIHPQHLINEMRFGPLTKEREMIMIYVGKRPPFIYGKSMGTEEFTRFKDEFLQRWKRLGWFVRKEEYVMGQYPRHVAKAALEYVEKERRDLREKIFEGRDRFPF
;
A
#
# COMPACT_ATOMS: atom_id res chain seq x y z
N MET A 1 -4.17 19.39 0.80
CA MET A 1 -3.70 20.79 0.88
C MET A 1 -2.93 20.94 2.19
N GLU A 2 -1.67 21.38 2.15
CA GLU A 2 -0.87 21.58 3.37
C GLU A 2 -1.30 22.89 4.06
N PRO A 3 -1.61 22.89 5.37
CA PRO A 3 -2.05 24.10 6.05
C PRO A 3 -1.03 25.23 5.96
N ILE A 4 -1.53 26.45 5.82
CA ILE A 4 -0.73 27.68 5.66
C ILE A 4 0.36 27.76 6.75
N LEU A 5 0.02 27.41 7.99
CA LEU A 5 0.96 27.37 9.12
C LEU A 5 2.20 26.50 8.85
N VAL A 6 2.03 25.32 8.26
CA VAL A 6 3.14 24.38 8.03
C VAL A 6 4.01 24.86 6.87
N ARG A 7 3.39 25.38 5.80
CA ARG A 7 4.10 25.96 4.66
C ARG A 7 4.91 27.18 5.08
N SER A 8 4.32 28.09 5.86
CA SER A 8 5.00 29.25 6.44
C SER A 8 6.21 28.82 7.28
N LEU A 9 6.05 27.83 8.15
CA LEU A 9 7.13 27.34 9.00
C LEU A 9 8.24 26.62 8.22
N LYS A 10 7.91 25.83 7.19
CA LYS A 10 8.87 25.20 6.25
C LYS A 10 9.72 26.26 5.55
N HIS A 11 9.06 27.29 5.03
CA HIS A 11 9.73 28.33 4.26
C HIS A 11 10.68 29.16 5.16
N LEU A 12 10.20 29.64 6.31
CA LEU A 12 11.02 30.37 7.28
C LEU A 12 12.24 29.57 7.77
N ARG A 13 12.08 28.26 7.98
CA ARG A 13 13.19 27.38 8.35
C ARG A 13 14.23 27.23 7.23
N LYS A 14 13.79 27.14 5.97
CA LYS A 14 14.68 26.97 4.80
C LYS A 14 15.46 28.24 4.49
N THR A 15 14.79 29.39 4.55
CA THR A 15 15.36 30.68 4.12
C THR A 15 16.41 31.20 5.12
N LYS A 16 16.43 30.71 6.37
CA LYS A 16 17.33 31.11 7.48
C LYS A 16 17.32 32.61 7.84
N GLY A 17 16.71 33.46 7.02
CA GLY A 17 16.49 34.88 7.23
C GLY A 17 15.17 35.19 7.93
N SER A 18 14.94 36.47 8.13
CA SER A 18 13.70 37.02 8.67
C SER A 18 12.81 37.53 7.54
N LEU A 19 11.52 37.17 7.54
CA LEU A 19 10.57 37.51 6.48
C LEU A 19 9.35 38.22 7.05
N THR A 20 8.73 39.10 6.27
CA THR A 20 7.46 39.73 6.61
C THR A 20 6.28 38.84 6.21
N ALA A 21 5.13 39.02 6.86
CA ALA A 21 3.90 38.30 6.48
C ALA A 21 3.52 38.54 5.01
N LYS A 22 3.76 39.75 4.48
CA LYS A 22 3.51 40.10 3.08
C LYS A 22 4.39 39.32 2.11
N SER A 23 5.71 39.34 2.33
CA SER A 23 6.65 38.60 1.47
C SER A 23 6.37 37.09 1.46
N LEU A 24 5.94 36.55 2.61
CA LEU A 24 5.62 35.15 2.75
C LEU A 24 4.29 34.80 2.05
N ALA A 25 3.29 35.66 2.13
CA ALA A 25 2.02 35.52 1.42
C ALA A 25 2.19 35.51 -0.09
N GLU A 26 2.99 36.46 -0.62
CA GLU A 26 3.36 36.52 -2.03
C GLU A 26 4.08 35.25 -2.48
N THR A 27 5.04 34.77 -1.68
CA THR A 27 5.82 33.56 -2.00
C THR A 27 4.97 32.28 -1.96
N LEU A 28 4.00 32.20 -1.05
CA LEU A 28 3.15 31.03 -0.89
C LEU A 28 1.90 31.05 -1.79
N GLY A 29 1.60 32.18 -2.44
CA GLY A 29 0.37 32.38 -3.20
C GLY A 29 -0.88 32.33 -2.31
N GLU A 30 -0.78 32.84 -1.09
CA GLU A 30 -1.84 32.77 -0.07
C GLU A 30 -2.31 34.17 0.34
N ASP A 31 -3.52 34.24 0.90
CA ASP A 31 -4.04 35.49 1.43
C ASP A 31 -3.19 36.00 2.61
N HIS A 32 -2.89 37.30 2.59
CA HIS A 32 -2.04 37.95 3.58
C HIS A 32 -2.57 37.78 5.00
N SER A 33 -3.88 37.94 5.21
CA SER A 33 -4.49 37.85 6.55
C SER A 33 -4.41 36.44 7.13
N HIS A 34 -4.47 35.41 6.28
CA HIS A 34 -4.30 34.02 6.71
C HIS A 34 -2.85 33.71 7.09
N VAL A 35 -1.89 34.24 6.32
CA VAL A 35 -0.46 34.08 6.63
C VAL A 35 -0.11 34.80 7.92
N GLU A 36 -0.61 36.01 8.12
CA GLU A 36 -0.41 36.78 9.35
C GLU A 36 -0.93 36.03 10.59
N LYS A 37 -2.19 35.58 10.57
CA LYS A 37 -2.78 34.76 11.65
C LYS A 37 -1.96 33.50 11.93
N ALA A 38 -1.45 32.85 10.88
CA ALA A 38 -0.61 31.67 11.03
C ALA A 38 0.74 31.99 11.70
N LEU A 39 1.37 33.10 11.33
CA LEU A 39 2.63 33.57 11.91
C LEU A 39 2.46 33.99 13.37
N GLU A 40 1.37 34.66 13.72
CA GLU A 40 1.02 34.96 15.11
C GLU A 40 0.85 33.69 15.95
N GLY A 41 0.14 32.70 15.43
CA GLY A 41 -0.03 31.41 16.11
C GLY A 41 1.30 30.65 16.30
N LEU A 42 2.23 30.76 15.35
CA LEU A 42 3.57 30.17 15.46
C LEU A 42 4.46 30.93 16.44
N PHE A 43 4.37 32.26 16.46
CA PHE A 43 5.07 33.13 17.41
C PHE A 43 4.60 32.84 18.84
N ALA A 44 3.29 32.79 19.08
CA ALA A 44 2.72 32.50 20.41
C ALA A 44 3.16 31.13 20.96
N LYS A 45 3.45 30.16 20.07
CA LYS A 45 3.94 28.82 20.44
C LYS A 45 5.47 28.73 20.55
N GLY A 46 6.19 29.84 20.37
CA GLY A 46 7.65 29.92 20.49
C GLY A 46 8.43 29.31 19.32
N PHE A 47 7.79 29.09 18.17
CA PHE A 47 8.50 28.64 16.96
C PHE A 47 9.22 29.79 16.24
N LEU A 48 8.75 31.02 16.42
CA LEU A 48 9.26 32.21 15.76
C LEU A 48 9.68 33.28 16.78
N LYS A 49 10.62 34.13 16.38
CA LYS A 49 10.88 35.45 16.99
C LYS A 49 10.34 36.52 16.05
N LYS A 50 9.78 37.59 16.63
CA LYS A 50 9.27 38.76 15.90
C LYS A 50 10.14 39.97 16.24
N GLU A 51 10.67 40.63 15.21
CA GLU A 51 11.48 41.86 15.28
C GLU A 51 10.82 42.90 14.36
N GLY A 52 9.99 43.78 14.93
CA GLY A 52 9.10 44.64 14.15
C GLY A 52 8.10 43.82 13.33
N GLU A 53 8.08 44.01 12.01
CA GLU A 53 7.24 43.24 11.08
C GLU A 53 7.86 41.92 10.61
N HIS A 54 9.10 41.65 11.02
CA HIS A 54 9.85 40.50 10.53
C HIS A 54 9.74 39.31 11.49
N TYR A 55 9.50 38.13 10.93
CA TYR A 55 9.46 36.85 11.65
C TYR A 55 10.68 36.01 11.28
N ARG A 56 11.33 35.42 12.28
CA ARG A 56 12.47 34.50 12.10
C ARG A 56 12.20 33.20 12.83
N TYR A 57 12.50 32.07 12.20
CA TYR A 57 12.41 30.76 12.84
C TYR A 57 13.45 30.58 13.95
N VAL A 58 13.03 30.03 15.10
CA VAL A 58 13.90 29.77 16.24
C VAL A 58 14.33 28.31 16.24
N ALA A 59 15.57 28.07 15.79
CA ALA A 59 16.17 26.74 15.83
C ALA A 59 16.53 26.36 17.27
N SER A 60 15.79 25.42 17.85
CA SER A 60 16.09 24.81 19.15
C SER A 60 15.94 23.29 19.04
N ARG A 61 16.61 22.52 19.91
CA ARG A 61 16.47 21.05 19.92
C ARG A 61 15.01 20.61 20.03
N LYS A 62 14.23 21.31 20.87
CA LYS A 62 12.80 21.08 21.06
C LYS A 62 12.00 21.39 19.78
N ASN A 63 12.22 22.57 19.18
CA ASN A 63 11.50 23.00 17.99
C ASN A 63 11.79 22.09 16.79
N GLU A 64 13.05 21.71 16.59
CA GLU A 64 13.46 20.79 15.53
C GLU A 64 12.83 19.40 15.68
N ALA A 65 12.77 18.87 16.91
CA ALA A 65 12.12 17.58 17.17
C ALA A 65 10.61 17.64 16.91
N LEU A 66 9.94 18.70 17.35
CA LEU A 66 8.51 18.94 17.07
C LEU A 66 8.25 19.10 15.58
N LEU A 67 9.09 19.85 14.89
CA LEU A 67 8.99 20.08 13.45
C LEU A 67 9.14 18.82 12.63
N ARG A 68 10.12 17.96 12.98
CA ARG A 68 10.25 16.64 12.36
C ARG A 68 8.98 15.82 12.50
N LYS A 69 8.40 15.78 13.71
CA LYS A 69 7.12 15.08 13.96
C LYS A 69 5.96 15.70 13.16
N LEU A 70 5.87 17.02 13.14
CA LEU A 70 4.83 17.76 12.44
C LEU A 70 4.89 17.50 10.93
N PHE A 71 6.07 17.66 10.33
CA PHE A 71 6.28 17.40 8.90
C PHE A 71 6.02 15.95 8.56
N HIS A 72 6.45 15.01 9.40
CA HIS A 72 6.14 13.60 9.20
C HIS A 72 4.61 13.33 9.19
N VAL A 73 3.84 13.98 10.07
CA VAL A 73 2.36 13.86 10.04
C VAL A 73 1.79 14.45 8.75
N TYR A 74 2.22 15.63 8.33
CA TYR A 74 1.71 16.26 7.12
C TYR A 74 2.10 15.54 5.85
N GLU A 75 3.32 15.02 5.76
CA GLU A 75 3.76 14.16 4.68
C GLU A 75 2.86 12.92 4.60
N ARG A 76 2.56 12.26 5.74
CA ARG A 76 1.62 11.14 5.80
C ARG A 76 0.19 11.49 5.36
N VAL A 77 -0.30 12.68 5.73
CA VAL A 77 -1.63 13.15 5.31
C VAL A 77 -1.65 13.48 3.82
N ALA A 78 -0.58 14.10 3.30
CA ALA A 78 -0.44 14.46 1.91
C ALA A 78 -0.18 13.26 0.99
N SER A 79 0.48 12.20 1.50
CA SER A 79 0.74 10.95 0.77
C SER A 79 -0.46 10.02 0.71
N ARG A 80 -1.41 10.16 1.65
CA ARG A 80 -2.61 9.30 1.73
C ARG A 80 -3.40 9.21 0.42
N PRO A 81 -3.69 10.32 -0.29
CA PRO A 81 -4.34 10.24 -1.61
C PRO A 81 -3.49 9.50 -2.66
N LYS A 82 -2.16 9.56 -2.56
CA LYS A 82 -1.24 8.93 -3.51
C LYS A 82 -1.17 7.42 -3.29
N ILE A 83 -1.03 6.95 -2.04
CA ILE A 83 -1.05 5.51 -1.73
C ILE A 83 -2.41 4.90 -2.06
N ASP A 84 -3.51 5.64 -1.81
CA ASP A 84 -4.87 5.22 -2.15
C ASP A 84 -5.00 4.98 -3.66
N LYS A 85 -4.68 5.99 -4.47
CA LYS A 85 -4.74 5.90 -5.93
C LYS A 85 -3.83 4.79 -6.47
N LEU A 86 -2.62 4.65 -5.93
CA LEU A 86 -1.70 3.62 -6.40
C LEU A 86 -2.17 2.21 -6.04
N VAL A 87 -2.47 1.95 -4.77
CA VAL A 87 -2.85 0.60 -4.31
C VAL A 87 -4.16 0.18 -4.96
N ARG A 88 -5.16 1.06 -4.95
CA ARG A 88 -6.46 0.75 -5.56
C ARG A 88 -6.36 0.60 -7.06
N GLY A 89 -5.53 1.39 -7.74
CA GLY A 89 -5.34 1.29 -9.18
C GLY A 89 -4.61 0.01 -9.59
N LEU A 90 -3.60 -0.43 -8.83
CA LEU A 90 -2.88 -1.68 -9.10
C LEU A 90 -3.71 -2.93 -8.80
N LEU A 91 -4.58 -2.87 -7.80
CA LEU A 91 -5.42 -3.99 -7.36
C LEU A 91 -6.86 -3.95 -7.91
N ALA A 92 -7.20 -2.93 -8.70
CA ALA A 92 -8.52 -2.81 -9.28
C ALA A 92 -8.78 -3.96 -10.27
N PRO A 93 -9.98 -4.55 -10.25
CA PRO A 93 -10.32 -5.64 -11.15
C PRO A 93 -10.23 -5.21 -12.62
N GLU A 94 -10.61 -3.97 -12.94
CA GLU A 94 -10.74 -3.53 -14.32
C GLU A 94 -9.41 -3.06 -14.91
N LEU A 95 -8.53 -4.01 -15.22
CA LEU A 95 -7.45 -3.78 -16.17
C LEU A 95 -7.96 -4.18 -17.55
N PRO A 96 -8.48 -3.22 -18.35
CA PRO A 96 -9.26 -3.50 -19.57
C PRO A 96 -8.48 -4.15 -20.72
N PHE A 97 -7.18 -4.37 -20.57
CA PHE A 97 -6.28 -4.67 -21.69
C PHE A 97 -5.97 -6.15 -21.91
N TYR A 98 -6.30 -7.06 -20.98
CA TYR A 98 -5.78 -8.43 -21.06
C TYR A 98 -6.82 -9.53 -21.25
N PHE A 99 -8.11 -9.28 -21.04
CA PHE A 99 -9.14 -10.30 -21.23
C PHE A 99 -10.32 -9.74 -22.03
N LYS A 100 -10.42 -10.16 -23.31
CA LYS A 100 -11.64 -10.04 -24.11
C LYS A 100 -12.73 -11.02 -23.65
N ASP A 101 -12.40 -11.91 -22.73
CA ASP A 101 -13.31 -12.92 -22.21
C ASP A 101 -14.05 -12.39 -20.96
N PRO A 102 -15.37 -12.13 -21.03
CA PRO A 102 -16.16 -11.65 -19.90
C PRO A 102 -16.33 -12.70 -18.78
N PHE A 103 -15.91 -13.95 -18.99
CA PHE A 103 -16.01 -15.03 -18.01
C PHE A 103 -14.77 -15.19 -17.14
N LEU A 104 -13.65 -14.52 -17.46
CA LEU A 104 -12.45 -14.55 -16.64
C LEU A 104 -12.51 -13.49 -15.54
N SER A 105 -12.41 -13.96 -14.29
CA SER A 105 -12.43 -13.15 -13.09
C SER A 105 -11.35 -12.05 -13.17
N PRO A 106 -11.72 -10.76 -13.21
CA PRO A 106 -10.80 -9.65 -13.46
C PRO A 106 -9.80 -9.39 -12.30
N TYR A 107 -9.88 -10.20 -11.25
CA TYR A 107 -9.13 -10.00 -10.02
C TYR A 107 -7.75 -10.61 -10.16
N PHE A 108 -6.71 -9.89 -9.78
CA PHE A 108 -5.36 -10.43 -9.68
C PHE A 108 -4.96 -10.61 -8.21
N LEU A 109 -4.24 -11.69 -7.93
CA LEU A 109 -3.55 -11.90 -6.65
C LEU A 109 -2.17 -11.29 -6.74
N PHE A 110 -1.85 -10.34 -5.87
CA PHE A 110 -0.55 -9.70 -5.78
C PHE A 110 0.26 -10.24 -4.63
N HIS A 111 1.46 -10.75 -4.89
CA HIS A 111 2.36 -11.25 -3.86
C HIS A 111 2.72 -10.12 -2.89
N LEU A 112 2.27 -10.23 -1.65
CA LEU A 112 2.28 -9.17 -0.64
C LEU A 112 3.69 -8.62 -0.38
N PRO A 113 4.73 -9.44 -0.14
CA PRO A 113 6.12 -8.96 -0.05
C PRO A 113 6.58 -8.14 -1.26
N SER A 114 6.23 -8.58 -2.47
CA SER A 114 6.59 -7.84 -3.70
C SER A 114 5.81 -6.54 -3.82
N PHE A 115 4.53 -6.55 -3.46
CA PHE A 115 3.68 -5.37 -3.43
C PHE A 115 4.19 -4.32 -2.44
N VAL A 116 4.55 -4.73 -1.22
CA VAL A 116 5.17 -3.84 -0.22
C VAL A 116 6.49 -3.27 -0.72
N ARG A 117 7.31 -4.07 -1.43
CA ARG A 117 8.56 -3.59 -2.03
C ARG A 117 8.32 -2.52 -3.09
N ILE A 118 7.30 -2.69 -3.93
CA ILE A 118 6.88 -1.67 -4.91
C ILE A 118 6.47 -0.38 -4.22
N LEU A 119 5.62 -0.46 -3.19
CA LEU A 119 5.18 0.74 -2.45
C LEU A 119 6.35 1.46 -1.76
N LYS A 120 7.32 0.72 -1.22
CA LYS A 120 8.55 1.32 -0.67
C LYS A 120 9.37 2.04 -1.75
N ALA A 121 9.48 1.46 -2.94
CA ALA A 121 10.18 2.09 -4.07
C ALA A 121 9.47 3.39 -4.52
N GLU A 122 8.15 3.47 -4.34
CA GLU A 122 7.35 4.67 -4.60
C GLU A 122 7.43 5.75 -3.50
N GLY A 123 8.22 5.50 -2.46
CA GLY A 123 8.51 6.43 -1.37
C GLY A 123 7.59 6.31 -0.16
N PHE A 124 6.76 5.26 -0.07
CA PHE A 124 5.88 5.05 1.09
C PHE A 124 6.62 4.36 2.25
N TYR A 125 6.35 4.82 3.47
CA TYR A 125 6.98 4.26 4.68
C TYR A 125 6.34 2.92 5.08
N LYS A 126 7.11 2.06 5.77
CA LYS A 126 6.66 0.72 6.17
C LYS A 126 5.38 0.77 7.02
N GLU A 127 5.33 1.68 7.99
CA GLU A 127 4.22 1.86 8.92
C GLU A 127 2.97 2.42 8.22
N GLU A 128 3.18 3.30 7.23
CA GLU A 128 2.12 3.84 6.38
C GLU A 128 1.50 2.73 5.52
N ILE A 129 2.32 1.94 4.84
CA ILE A 129 1.87 0.80 4.03
C ILE A 129 1.10 -0.18 4.91
N LYS A 130 1.67 -0.58 6.06
CA LYS A 130 1.01 -1.51 6.99
C LYS A 130 -0.36 -0.99 7.43
N SER A 131 -0.42 0.25 7.92
CA SER A 131 -1.65 0.88 8.38
C SER A 131 -2.70 0.97 7.27
N PHE A 132 -2.28 1.29 6.04
CA PHE A 132 -3.18 1.38 4.90
C PHE A 132 -3.78 0.00 4.54
N LEU A 133 -2.93 -1.04 4.41
CA LEU A 133 -3.39 -2.38 4.06
C LEU A 133 -4.32 -2.96 5.12
N GLU A 134 -4.02 -2.77 6.40
CA GLU A 134 -4.89 -3.19 7.51
C GLU A 134 -6.26 -2.49 7.48
N GLU A 135 -6.28 -1.19 7.16
CA GLU A 135 -7.52 -0.43 7.01
C GLU A 135 -8.37 -0.93 5.84
N GLU A 136 -7.77 -1.18 4.69
CA GLU A 136 -8.47 -1.69 3.50
C GLU A 136 -8.99 -3.11 3.70
N MET A 137 -8.22 -3.97 4.39
CA MET A 137 -8.66 -5.31 4.80
C MET A 137 -9.82 -5.25 5.80
N LYS A 138 -9.73 -4.37 6.80
CA LYS A 138 -10.80 -4.17 7.81
C LYS A 138 -12.11 -3.69 7.16
N LYS A 139 -12.01 -2.83 6.15
CA LYS A 139 -13.16 -2.36 5.36
C LYS A 139 -13.73 -3.42 4.41
N GLY A 140 -13.01 -4.53 4.22
CA GLY A 140 -13.37 -5.57 3.25
C GLY A 140 -13.13 -5.16 1.80
N TRP A 141 -12.37 -4.10 1.55
CA TRP A 141 -11.94 -3.70 0.21
C TRP A 141 -10.74 -4.48 -0.28
N MET A 142 -10.03 -5.16 0.61
CA MET A 142 -8.89 -6.00 0.29
C MET A 142 -9.00 -7.35 1.00
N GLY A 143 -8.79 -8.43 0.25
CA GLY A 143 -8.66 -9.77 0.79
C GLY A 143 -7.19 -10.19 0.90
N LYS A 144 -6.87 -11.02 1.89
CA LYS A 144 -5.55 -11.67 2.01
C LYS A 144 -5.67 -13.15 1.74
N PHE A 145 -4.74 -13.70 0.97
CA PHE A 145 -4.61 -15.11 0.67
C PHE A 145 -3.30 -15.61 1.25
N GLU A 146 -3.35 -16.75 1.94
CA GLU A 146 -2.17 -17.49 2.34
C GLU A 146 -2.09 -18.76 1.52
N PHE A 147 -0.97 -18.98 0.84
CA PHE A 147 -0.68 -20.21 0.15
C PHE A 147 0.39 -20.96 0.91
N TYR A 148 0.13 -22.24 1.11
CA TYR A 148 1.06 -23.15 1.74
C TYR A 148 1.42 -24.23 0.72
N PHE A 149 2.70 -24.32 0.39
CA PHE A 149 3.23 -25.31 -0.53
C PHE A 149 4.08 -26.29 0.28
N GLY A 150 3.65 -27.56 0.32
CA GLY A 150 4.41 -28.67 0.86
C GLY A 150 5.07 -29.45 -0.27
N SER A 151 6.35 -29.77 -0.17
CA SER A 151 7.04 -30.65 -1.12
C SER A 151 8.13 -31.48 -0.47
N LYS A 152 8.42 -32.66 -1.03
CA LYS A 152 9.61 -33.45 -0.66
C LYS A 152 10.93 -32.77 -1.03
N GLU A 153 10.91 -31.89 -2.04
CA GLU A 153 12.07 -31.15 -2.52
C GLU A 153 11.99 -29.68 -2.10
N GLU A 154 13.14 -29.03 -1.96
CA GLU A 154 13.18 -27.60 -1.66
C GLU A 154 12.64 -26.78 -2.84
N ILE A 155 11.74 -25.84 -2.55
CA ILE A 155 11.10 -25.01 -3.57
C ILE A 155 11.93 -23.74 -3.77
N SER A 156 12.82 -23.74 -4.76
CA SER A 156 13.77 -22.65 -5.02
C SER A 156 13.26 -21.53 -5.95
N TRP A 157 12.16 -21.74 -6.67
CA TRP A 157 11.65 -20.78 -7.66
C TRP A 157 11.12 -19.49 -7.02
N PRO A 158 11.34 -18.29 -7.57
CA PRO A 158 10.80 -17.07 -7.00
C PRO A 158 9.26 -17.07 -7.03
N SER A 159 8.63 -16.50 -6.00
CA SER A 159 7.17 -16.33 -5.99
C SER A 159 6.77 -15.36 -7.11
N PRO A 160 5.76 -15.69 -7.90
CA PRO A 160 5.27 -14.76 -8.91
C PRO A 160 4.73 -13.49 -8.27
N MET A 161 5.00 -12.37 -8.91
CA MET A 161 4.54 -11.09 -8.41
C MET A 161 3.01 -10.97 -8.47
N VAL A 162 2.41 -11.52 -9.53
CA VAL A 162 0.99 -11.45 -9.82
C VAL A 162 0.53 -12.82 -10.32
N ILE A 163 -0.57 -13.34 -9.76
CA ILE A 163 -1.21 -14.57 -10.19
C ILE A 163 -2.64 -14.26 -10.64
N HIS A 164 -3.04 -14.80 -11.79
CA HIS A 164 -4.46 -14.82 -12.15
C HIS A 164 -5.17 -15.95 -11.40
N PRO A 165 -6.32 -15.72 -10.72
CA PRO A 165 -7.04 -16.73 -9.96
C PRO A 165 -7.35 -17.98 -10.77
N GLN A 166 -7.60 -17.87 -12.08
CA GLN A 166 -7.82 -19.04 -12.94
C GLN A 166 -6.58 -19.92 -13.09
N HIS A 167 -5.36 -19.35 -13.14
CA HIS A 167 -4.14 -20.16 -13.14
C HIS A 167 -4.04 -20.96 -11.85
N LEU A 168 -4.37 -20.33 -10.72
CA LEU A 168 -4.39 -21.02 -9.45
C LEU A 168 -5.45 -22.14 -9.41
N ILE A 169 -6.66 -21.89 -9.93
CA ILE A 169 -7.70 -22.90 -10.05
C ILE A 169 -7.24 -24.05 -10.96
N ASN A 170 -6.54 -23.73 -12.06
CA ASN A 170 -6.03 -24.73 -13.00
C ASN A 170 -4.90 -25.56 -12.39
N GLU A 171 -3.96 -24.95 -11.65
CA GLU A 171 -2.93 -25.67 -10.89
C GLU A 171 -3.57 -26.58 -9.82
N MET A 172 -4.58 -26.08 -9.11
CA MET A 172 -5.32 -26.89 -8.12
C MET A 172 -6.14 -28.03 -8.75
N ARG A 173 -6.58 -27.90 -10.01
CA ARG A 173 -7.47 -28.86 -10.68
C ARG A 173 -6.76 -29.82 -11.63
N PHE A 174 -5.66 -29.41 -12.25
CA PHE A 174 -5.07 -30.08 -13.42
C PHE A 174 -3.56 -30.29 -13.34
N GLY A 175 -2.84 -29.65 -12.42
CA GLY A 175 -1.47 -30.04 -12.10
C GLY A 175 -1.52 -31.35 -11.31
N PRO A 176 -0.64 -32.34 -11.56
CA PRO A 176 -0.52 -33.44 -10.64
C PRO A 176 0.04 -32.86 -9.34
N LEU A 177 -0.83 -32.64 -8.35
CA LEU A 177 -0.49 -32.82 -6.95
C LEU A 177 -0.05 -34.29 -6.85
N THR A 178 1.18 -34.56 -7.26
CA THR A 178 1.81 -35.87 -7.15
C THR A 178 1.82 -36.23 -5.67
N LYS A 179 2.12 -37.50 -5.33
CA LYS A 179 2.35 -37.92 -3.92
C LYS A 179 3.50 -37.15 -3.22
N GLU A 180 4.06 -36.12 -3.86
CA GLU A 180 5.29 -35.42 -3.51
C GLU A 180 5.11 -33.90 -3.38
N ARG A 181 3.93 -33.37 -3.74
CA ARG A 181 3.59 -31.95 -3.64
C ARG A 181 2.14 -31.77 -3.21
N GLU A 182 1.90 -30.89 -2.25
CA GLU A 182 0.57 -30.44 -1.86
C GLU A 182 0.50 -28.92 -1.77
N MET A 183 -0.62 -28.32 -2.18
CA MET A 183 -0.88 -26.90 -2.03
C MET A 183 -2.18 -26.68 -1.27
N ILE A 184 -2.15 -25.79 -0.27
CA ILE A 184 -3.32 -25.36 0.48
C ILE A 184 -3.45 -23.85 0.32
N MET A 185 -4.61 -23.43 -0.19
CA MET A 185 -4.99 -22.02 -0.26
C MET A 185 -5.94 -21.70 0.89
N ILE A 186 -5.64 -20.62 1.60
CA ILE A 186 -6.44 -20.06 2.67
C ILE A 186 -6.81 -18.62 2.30
N TYR A 187 -8.08 -18.28 2.49
CA TYR A 187 -8.55 -16.90 2.35
C TYR A 187 -8.88 -16.31 3.72
N VAL A 188 -8.34 -15.11 4.00
CA VAL A 188 -8.55 -14.38 5.23
C VAL A 188 -9.29 -13.07 4.92
N GLY A 189 -10.49 -12.91 5.49
CA GLY A 189 -11.30 -11.69 5.37
C GLY A 189 -12.70 -11.94 4.79
N LYS A 190 -13.29 -10.89 4.22
CA LYS A 190 -14.64 -10.95 3.61
C LYS A 190 -14.59 -11.73 2.30
N ARG A 191 -15.27 -12.88 2.22
CA ARG A 191 -15.19 -13.82 1.09
C ARG A 191 -15.48 -13.14 -0.25
N PRO A 192 -14.64 -13.31 -1.29
CA PRO A 192 -14.93 -12.80 -2.63
C PRO A 192 -16.09 -13.60 -3.24
N PRO A 193 -16.93 -12.98 -4.09
CA PRO A 193 -18.14 -13.62 -4.62
C PRO A 193 -17.87 -14.85 -5.50
N PHE A 194 -16.65 -14.98 -6.05
CA PHE A 194 -16.27 -16.04 -6.99
C PHE A 194 -15.52 -17.22 -6.35
N ILE A 195 -15.23 -17.18 -5.04
CA ILE A 195 -14.59 -18.32 -4.37
C ILE A 195 -15.67 -19.23 -3.80
N TYR A 196 -15.72 -20.47 -4.28
CA TYR A 196 -16.53 -21.55 -3.73
C TYR A 196 -15.70 -22.35 -2.71
N GLY A 197 -16.20 -22.52 -1.49
CA GLY A 197 -15.50 -23.21 -0.40
C GLY A 197 -16.27 -23.19 0.92
N LYS A 198 -15.82 -24.00 1.89
CA LYS A 198 -16.35 -24.02 3.25
C LYS A 198 -15.81 -22.82 4.02
N SER A 199 -16.69 -22.02 4.62
CA SER A 199 -16.28 -21.01 5.60
C SER A 199 -15.97 -21.71 6.92
N MET A 200 -14.82 -21.40 7.52
CA MET A 200 -14.42 -21.92 8.83
C MET A 200 -14.39 -20.78 9.86
N GLY A 201 -14.74 -21.07 11.11
CA GLY A 201 -14.51 -20.14 12.22
C GLY A 201 -13.02 -20.00 12.54
N THR A 202 -12.60 -18.96 13.27
CA THR A 202 -11.17 -18.67 13.56
C THR A 202 -10.46 -19.84 14.26
N GLU A 203 -11.11 -20.52 15.19
CA GLU A 203 -10.54 -21.66 15.91
C GLU A 203 -10.43 -22.90 15.02
N GLU A 204 -11.49 -23.23 14.28
CA GLU A 204 -11.50 -24.32 13.29
C GLU A 204 -10.41 -24.10 12.24
N PHE A 205 -10.27 -22.86 11.79
CA PHE A 205 -9.24 -22.42 10.85
C PHE A 205 -7.83 -22.63 11.41
N THR A 206 -7.57 -22.22 12.65
CA THR A 206 -6.25 -22.35 13.27
C THR A 206 -5.88 -23.82 13.43
N ARG A 207 -6.83 -24.64 13.92
CA ARG A 207 -6.63 -26.08 14.05
C ARG A 207 -6.39 -26.76 12.70
N PHE A 208 -7.21 -26.46 11.69
CA PHE A 208 -7.03 -26.98 10.33
C PHE A 208 -5.62 -26.66 9.80
N LYS A 209 -5.17 -25.43 10.04
CA LYS A 209 -3.83 -24.99 9.64
C LYS A 209 -2.72 -25.76 10.35
N ASP A 210 -2.82 -25.93 11.65
CA ASP A 210 -1.82 -26.64 12.44
C ASP A 210 -1.75 -28.13 12.06
N GLU A 211 -2.90 -28.76 11.79
CA GLU A 211 -2.98 -30.18 11.41
C GLU A 211 -2.16 -30.49 10.14
N PHE A 212 -2.32 -29.69 9.07
CA PHE A 212 -1.57 -29.95 7.84
C PHE A 212 -0.09 -29.60 7.97
N LEU A 213 0.25 -28.53 8.69
CA LEU A 213 1.64 -28.15 8.91
C LEU A 213 2.38 -29.23 9.72
N GLN A 214 1.74 -29.79 10.75
CA GLN A 214 2.29 -30.91 11.51
C GLN A 214 2.38 -32.19 10.67
N ARG A 215 1.41 -32.44 9.78
CA ARG A 215 1.47 -33.57 8.83
C ARG A 215 2.69 -33.45 7.91
N TRP A 216 2.87 -32.32 7.23
CA TRP A 216 4.03 -32.11 6.35
C TRP A 216 5.36 -32.15 7.10
N LYS A 217 5.41 -31.58 8.31
CA LYS A 217 6.61 -31.69 9.17
C LYS A 217 6.96 -33.14 9.50
N ARG A 218 5.96 -33.97 9.85
CA ARG A 218 6.18 -35.42 10.10
C ARG A 218 6.62 -36.19 8.86
N LEU A 219 6.20 -35.74 7.68
CA LEU A 219 6.63 -36.32 6.40
C LEU A 219 8.04 -35.84 5.97
N GLY A 220 8.67 -34.93 6.72
CA GLY A 220 9.95 -34.33 6.34
C GLY A 220 9.86 -33.42 5.12
N TRP A 221 8.67 -32.89 4.83
CA TRP A 221 8.47 -32.02 3.66
C TRP A 221 8.94 -30.59 3.95
N PHE A 222 9.48 -29.96 2.93
CA PHE A 222 9.70 -28.53 2.87
C PHE A 222 8.36 -27.83 2.80
N VAL A 223 8.19 -26.79 3.62
CA VAL A 223 6.96 -25.98 3.65
C VAL A 223 7.32 -24.55 3.33
N ARG A 224 6.68 -24.01 2.30
CA ARG A 224 6.79 -22.62 1.89
C ARG A 224 5.45 -21.91 2.07
N LYS A 225 5.48 -20.78 2.79
CA LYS A 225 4.32 -19.90 2.96
C LYS A 225 4.46 -18.70 2.04
N GLU A 226 3.42 -18.44 1.26
CA GLU A 226 3.30 -17.25 0.43
C GLU A 226 2.05 -16.46 0.80
N GLU A 227 2.12 -15.14 0.70
CA GLU A 227 1.00 -14.26 1.03
C GLU A 227 0.66 -13.39 -0.17
N TYR A 228 -0.61 -13.35 -0.55
CA TYR A 228 -1.10 -12.52 -1.64
C TYR A 228 -2.24 -11.62 -1.17
N VAL A 229 -2.44 -10.52 -1.86
CA VAL A 229 -3.56 -9.61 -1.65
C VAL A 229 -4.38 -9.43 -2.91
N MET A 230 -5.64 -9.10 -2.74
CA MET A 230 -6.58 -8.90 -3.83
C MET A 230 -7.51 -7.73 -3.52
N GLY A 231 -7.62 -6.78 -4.43
CA GLY A 231 -8.57 -5.68 -4.32
C GLY A 231 -9.98 -6.12 -4.65
N GLN A 232 -10.96 -5.61 -3.92
CA GLN A 232 -12.40 -5.78 -4.13
C GLN A 232 -13.07 -4.41 -4.23
N TYR A 233 -12.44 -3.52 -4.99
CA TYR A 233 -12.86 -2.14 -5.13
C TYR A 233 -14.05 -2.00 -6.09
N PRO A 234 -15.16 -1.38 -5.68
CA PRO A 234 -16.25 -1.01 -6.58
C PRO A 234 -15.71 -0.07 -7.66
N ARG A 235 -16.30 -0.14 -8.85
CA ARG A 235 -15.91 0.69 -10.00
C ARG A 235 -15.76 2.18 -9.65
N HIS A 236 -16.73 2.74 -8.93
CA HIS A 236 -16.72 4.16 -8.56
C HIS A 236 -15.58 4.53 -7.59
N VAL A 237 -15.09 3.58 -6.78
CA VAL A 237 -13.92 3.76 -5.91
C VAL A 237 -12.62 3.60 -6.70
N ALA A 238 -12.59 2.63 -7.63
CA ALA A 238 -11.41 2.29 -8.41
C ALA A 238 -11.13 3.26 -9.57
N LYS A 239 -12.14 3.93 -10.14
CA LYS A 239 -12.01 4.70 -11.40
C LYS A 239 -10.88 5.74 -11.36
N ALA A 240 -10.87 6.62 -10.37
CA ALA A 240 -9.84 7.66 -10.26
C ALA A 240 -8.44 7.07 -9.99
N ALA A 241 -8.38 5.93 -9.31
CA ALA A 241 -7.15 5.21 -9.00
C ALA A 241 -6.59 4.50 -10.25
N LEU A 242 -7.46 3.92 -11.07
CA LEU A 242 -7.14 3.35 -12.37
C LEU A 242 -6.59 4.43 -13.32
N GLU A 243 -7.29 5.55 -13.46
CA GLU A 243 -6.83 6.66 -14.31
C GLU A 243 -5.46 7.19 -13.87
N TYR A 244 -5.21 7.26 -12.56
CA TYR A 244 -3.90 7.61 -12.02
C TYR A 244 -2.83 6.61 -12.43
N VAL A 245 -3.09 5.30 -12.29
CA VAL A 245 -2.11 4.28 -12.68
C VAL A 245 -1.86 4.26 -14.19
N GLU A 246 -2.91 4.44 -15.00
CA GLU A 246 -2.79 4.43 -16.46
C GLU A 246 -2.08 5.66 -17.03
N LYS A 247 -2.30 6.85 -16.44
CA LYS A 247 -1.75 8.11 -16.97
C LYS A 247 -0.45 8.52 -16.29
N GLU A 248 -0.36 8.36 -14.97
CA GLU A 248 0.74 8.91 -14.16
C GLU A 248 1.73 7.84 -13.66
N ARG A 249 1.41 6.55 -13.78
CA ARG A 249 2.24 5.40 -13.35
C ARG A 249 2.25 4.26 -14.35
N ARG A 250 2.18 4.61 -15.64
CA ARG A 250 2.13 3.66 -16.74
C ARG A 250 3.36 2.75 -16.76
N ASP A 251 4.53 3.33 -16.56
CA ASP A 251 5.83 2.64 -16.47
C ASP A 251 5.85 1.55 -15.38
N LEU A 252 5.31 1.87 -14.20
CA LEU A 252 5.21 0.93 -13.09
C LEU A 252 4.24 -0.22 -13.44
N ARG A 253 3.10 0.11 -14.04
CA ARG A 253 2.10 -0.88 -14.49
C ARG A 253 2.69 -1.83 -15.52
N GLU A 254 3.36 -1.31 -16.54
CA GLU A 254 4.04 -2.07 -17.59
C GLU A 254 5.09 -3.00 -16.97
N LYS A 255 5.94 -2.48 -16.07
CA LYS A 255 6.95 -3.28 -15.36
C LYS A 255 6.35 -4.44 -14.55
N ILE A 256 5.19 -4.25 -13.93
CA ILE A 256 4.52 -5.28 -13.12
C ILE A 256 3.87 -6.36 -14.00
N PHE A 257 3.27 -5.96 -15.12
CA PHE A 257 2.39 -6.85 -15.89
C PHE A 257 2.93 -7.32 -17.24
N GLU A 258 3.90 -6.64 -17.85
CA GLU A 258 4.55 -7.06 -19.10
C GLU A 258 5.73 -8.01 -18.84
N GLY A 259 6.26 -8.05 -17.62
CA GLY A 259 7.25 -9.04 -17.20
C GLY A 259 6.72 -10.48 -17.05
N ARG A 260 5.44 -10.74 -17.38
CA ARG A 260 4.76 -12.04 -17.18
C ARG A 260 5.27 -13.14 -18.11
N ASP A 261 5.82 -12.82 -19.26
CA ASP A 261 6.32 -13.81 -20.23
C ASP A 261 7.64 -14.48 -19.81
N ARG A 262 8.19 -14.14 -18.64
CA ARG A 262 9.50 -14.65 -18.17
C ARG A 262 9.45 -15.63 -17.00
N PHE A 263 8.26 -15.95 -16.49
CA PHE A 263 8.11 -16.95 -15.44
C PHE A 263 7.31 -18.14 -15.99
N PRO A 264 7.99 -19.13 -16.61
CA PRO A 264 7.39 -20.45 -16.74
C PRO A 264 7.24 -20.97 -15.31
N PHE A 265 6.00 -21.22 -14.90
CA PHE A 265 5.73 -22.09 -13.76
C PHE A 265 5.78 -23.53 -14.24
#